data_AF-X7ZZC1-F1
#
_entry.id   AF-X7ZZC1-F1
#
_cell.length_a   1.000
_cell.length_b   1.000
_cell.length_c   1.000
_cell.angle_alpha   90.00
_cell.angle_beta   90.00
_cell.angle_gamma   90.00
#
_symmetry.space_group_name_H-M   'P 1'
#
loop_
_entity.id
_entity.type
_entity.pdbx_description
1 polymer ?
#
loop_
_entity_poly.entity_id
_entity_poly.type
_entity_poly.pdbx_seq_one_letter_code
_entity_poly.pdbx_strand_id
1 'polypeptide(L)'
;MTTTDRADQASSVPTSRKILCIVYGAIAVAALIATWSQTITYVHSPTDFFVNFWRDTKTTAASRNITADALMLALSVVILMAIEARKYNLRFVWLYIVGSFFIAVSVMFPLFLIARELRLRTADVPRLGRTDTILLAVVAVLTLALTIRIDMG
;
A
#
# COMPACT_ATOMS: atom_id res chain seq x y z
N MET A 1 24.53 35.13 9.56
CA MET A 1 23.72 33.90 9.57
C MET A 1 22.59 34.13 10.58
N THR A 2 21.45 34.60 10.09
CA THR A 2 20.33 35.10 10.91
C THR A 2 19.36 33.98 11.27
N THR A 3 18.73 34.11 12.44
CA THR A 3 17.82 33.12 13.04
C THR A 3 16.65 32.70 12.15
N THR A 4 16.31 33.52 11.15
CA THR A 4 15.29 33.26 10.12
C THR A 4 15.64 32.10 9.17
N ASP A 5 16.91 31.93 8.80
CA ASP A 5 17.36 30.89 7.86
C ASP A 5 17.23 29.47 8.47
N ARG A 6 17.27 29.39 9.81
CA ARG A 6 17.10 28.14 10.57
C ARG A 6 15.64 27.68 10.63
N ALA A 7 14.69 28.60 10.51
CA ALA A 7 13.26 28.30 10.54
C ALA A 7 12.76 27.76 9.19
N ASP A 8 13.29 28.27 8.08
CA ASP A 8 12.95 27.80 6.73
C ASP A 8 13.57 26.44 6.40
N GLN A 9 14.80 26.17 6.86
CA GLN A 9 15.44 24.86 6.66
C GLN A 9 14.80 23.73 7.48
N ALA A 10 14.10 24.04 8.57
CA ALA A 10 13.53 23.03 9.46
C ALA A 10 12.24 22.36 8.93
N SER A 11 11.63 22.89 7.86
CA SER A 11 10.26 22.52 7.44
C SER A 11 10.14 21.95 6.03
N SER A 12 11.23 21.79 5.28
CA SER A 12 11.15 21.19 3.95
C SER A 12 11.39 19.68 4.01
N VAL A 13 10.31 18.89 3.95
CA VAL A 13 10.41 17.47 3.59
C VAL A 13 11.16 17.39 2.25
N PRO A 14 12.24 16.59 2.13
CA PRO A 14 13.00 16.47 0.88
C PRO A 14 12.07 16.13 -0.29
N THR A 15 12.24 16.79 -1.45
CA THR A 15 11.35 16.63 -2.62
C THR A 15 11.15 15.16 -3.02
N SER A 16 12.20 14.34 -2.92
CA SER A 16 12.12 12.89 -3.19
C SER A 16 11.17 12.15 -2.25
N ARG A 17 11.06 12.55 -0.97
CA ARG A 17 10.11 11.94 -0.03
C ARG A 17 8.68 12.38 -0.30
N LYS A 18 8.47 13.63 -0.72
CA LYS A 18 7.15 14.09 -1.17
C LYS A 18 6.66 13.25 -2.35
N ILE A 19 7.55 12.96 -3.30
CA ILE A 19 7.24 12.10 -4.46
C ILE A 19 6.89 10.68 -3.99
N LEU A 20 7.67 10.07 -3.09
CA LEU A 20 7.33 8.74 -2.54
C LEU A 20 5.98 8.73 -1.82
N CYS A 21 5.69 9.76 -1.02
CA CYS A 21 4.39 9.87 -0.36
C CYS A 21 3.24 9.98 -1.37
N ILE A 22 3.41 10.74 -2.45
CA ILE A 22 2.43 10.85 -3.53
C ILE A 22 2.26 9.51 -4.24
N VAL A 23 3.36 8.81 -4.57
CA VAL A 23 3.33 7.51 -5.24
C VAL A 23 2.63 6.47 -4.38
N TYR A 24 3.00 6.35 -3.10
CA TYR A 24 2.33 5.44 -2.17
C TYR A 24 0.85 5.82 -1.96
N GLY A 25 0.54 7.11 -1.93
CA GLY A 25 -0.84 7.59 -1.84
C GLY A 25 -1.65 7.20 -3.09
N ALA A 26 -1.09 7.37 -4.28
CA ALA A 26 -1.72 6.98 -5.53
C ALA A 26 -1.94 5.45 -5.61
N ILE A 27 -0.96 4.65 -5.19
CA ILE A 27 -1.09 3.19 -5.12
C ILE A 27 -2.19 2.80 -4.14
N ALA A 28 -2.25 3.43 -2.96
CA ALA A 28 -3.30 3.16 -1.97
C ALA A 28 -4.70 3.48 -2.53
N VAL A 29 -4.86 4.62 -3.21
CA VAL A 29 -6.15 5.00 -3.81
C VAL A 29 -6.53 4.04 -4.95
N ALA A 30 -5.59 3.71 -5.84
CA ALA A 30 -5.85 2.77 -6.93
C ALA A 30 -6.22 1.37 -6.42
N ALA A 31 -5.49 0.87 -5.42
CA ALA A 31 -5.78 -0.40 -4.77
C ALA A 31 -7.14 -0.36 -4.05
N LEU A 32 -7.50 0.76 -3.44
CA LEU A 32 -8.79 0.92 -2.78
C LEU A 32 -9.92 0.84 -3.79
N ILE A 33 -9.83 1.58 -4.90
CA ILE A 33 -10.84 1.56 -5.96
C ILE A 33 -10.99 0.14 -6.51
N ALA A 34 -9.89 -0.54 -6.85
CA ALA A 34 -9.92 -1.88 -7.42
C ALA A 34 -10.43 -2.97 -6.46
N THR A 35 -10.11 -2.86 -5.17
CA THR A 35 -10.58 -3.84 -4.18
C THR A 35 -12.03 -3.58 -3.79
N TRP A 36 -12.45 -2.31 -3.71
CA TRP A 36 -13.81 -1.95 -3.33
C TRP A 36 -14.81 -2.03 -4.48
N SER A 37 -14.41 -1.82 -5.74
CA SER A 37 -15.30 -2.03 -6.91
C SER A 37 -15.85 -3.46 -6.93
N GLN A 38 -14.99 -4.43 -6.65
CA GLN A 38 -15.34 -5.86 -6.60
C GLN A 38 -16.04 -6.22 -5.29
N THR A 39 -15.57 -5.69 -4.15
CA THR A 39 -16.13 -5.98 -2.83
C THR A 39 -17.57 -5.50 -2.68
N ILE A 40 -17.95 -4.37 -3.29
CA ILE A 40 -19.31 -3.79 -3.20
C ILE A 40 -20.42 -4.78 -3.58
N THR A 41 -20.13 -5.73 -4.48
CA THR A 41 -21.10 -6.76 -4.90
C THR A 41 -21.50 -7.74 -3.78
N TYR A 42 -20.69 -7.85 -2.72
CA TYR A 42 -20.94 -8.77 -1.61
C TYR A 42 -21.45 -8.09 -0.33
N VAL A 43 -21.60 -6.76 -0.31
CA VAL A 43 -21.93 -5.98 0.91
C VAL A 43 -23.43 -5.96 1.22
N HIS A 44 -24.24 -6.59 0.37
CA HIS A 44 -25.69 -6.69 0.56
C HIS A 44 -26.10 -7.50 1.79
N SER A 45 -25.25 -8.43 2.24
CA SER A 45 -25.42 -9.15 3.51
C SER A 45 -24.06 -9.52 4.11
N PRO A 46 -23.90 -9.50 5.46
CA PRO A 46 -22.69 -10.00 6.11
C PRO A 46 -22.35 -11.45 5.73
N THR A 47 -23.36 -12.28 5.47
CA THR A 47 -23.14 -13.66 4.99
C THR A 47 -22.58 -13.69 3.57
N ASP A 48 -22.99 -12.79 2.69
CA ASP A 48 -22.46 -12.74 1.32
C ASP A 48 -21.00 -12.28 1.31
N PHE A 49 -20.67 -11.30 2.14
CA PHE A 49 -19.31 -10.80 2.30
C PHE A 49 -18.35 -11.80 2.95
N PHE A 50 -18.76 -12.54 3.97
CA PHE A 50 -17.85 -13.47 4.66
C PHE A 50 -17.90 -14.90 4.10
N VAL A 51 -19.05 -15.38 3.61
CA VAL A 51 -19.23 -16.77 3.17
C VAL A 51 -19.09 -16.89 1.65
N ASN A 52 -19.82 -16.08 0.88
CA ASN A 52 -19.84 -16.21 -0.58
C ASN A 52 -18.55 -15.69 -1.22
N PHE A 53 -18.01 -14.56 -0.74
CA PHE A 53 -16.68 -14.08 -1.14
C PHE A 53 -15.58 -15.15 -0.94
N TRP A 54 -15.56 -15.79 0.23
CA TRP A 54 -14.54 -16.81 0.53
C TRP A 54 -14.76 -18.10 -0.24
N ARG A 55 -16.01 -18.44 -0.55
CA ARG A 55 -16.34 -19.57 -1.42
C ARG A 55 -15.80 -19.32 -2.83
N ASP A 56 -16.10 -18.16 -3.41
CA ASP A 56 -15.73 -17.80 -4.79
C ASP A 56 -14.22 -17.72 -4.98
N THR A 57 -13.53 -17.22 -3.96
CA THR A 57 -12.07 -17.17 -3.85
C THR A 57 -11.41 -18.58 -3.97
N LYS A 58 -12.14 -19.67 -3.70
CA LYS A 58 -11.64 -21.06 -3.73
C LYS A 58 -12.28 -21.95 -4.81
N THR A 59 -13.12 -21.40 -5.68
CA THR A 59 -13.87 -22.18 -6.68
C THR A 59 -12.99 -22.80 -7.77
N THR A 60 -11.92 -22.12 -8.17
CA THR A 60 -11.02 -22.58 -9.24
C THR A 60 -9.61 -22.79 -8.74
N ALA A 61 -8.82 -23.60 -9.45
CA ALA A 61 -7.40 -23.78 -9.14
C ALA A 61 -6.63 -22.45 -9.22
N ALA A 62 -6.99 -21.58 -10.18
CA ALA A 62 -6.41 -20.26 -10.35
C ALA A 62 -6.73 -19.32 -9.18
N SER A 63 -8.00 -19.25 -8.75
CA SER A 63 -8.41 -18.41 -7.62
C SER A 63 -7.75 -18.87 -6.32
N ARG A 64 -7.67 -20.18 -6.09
CA ARG A 64 -7.01 -20.74 -4.90
C ARG A 64 -5.50 -20.45 -4.86
N ASN A 65 -4.82 -20.48 -6.00
CA ASN A 65 -3.41 -20.12 -6.10
C ASN A 65 -3.17 -18.64 -5.78
N ILE A 66 -3.91 -17.73 -6.43
CA ILE A 66 -3.79 -16.28 -6.20
C ILE A 66 -4.11 -15.92 -4.74
N THR A 67 -5.10 -16.58 -4.15
CA THR A 67 -5.45 -16.37 -2.74
C THR A 67 -4.34 -16.79 -1.80
N ALA A 68 -3.74 -17.97 -2.04
CA ALA A 68 -2.62 -18.44 -1.22
C ALA A 68 -1.42 -17.50 -1.33
N ASP A 69 -1.11 -17.03 -2.54
CA ASP A 69 -0.05 -16.05 -2.81
C ASP A 69 -0.31 -14.73 -2.06
N ALA A 70 -1.52 -14.18 -2.17
CA ALA A 70 -1.93 -12.96 -1.48
C ALA A 70 -1.84 -13.09 0.06
N LEU A 71 -2.21 -14.23 0.62
CA LEU A 71 -2.11 -14.49 2.06
C LEU A 71 -0.65 -14.58 2.55
N MET A 72 0.22 -15.23 1.78
CA MET A 72 1.65 -15.33 2.10
C MET A 72 2.36 -13.98 1.99
N LEU A 73 2.01 -13.19 0.97
CA LEU A 73 2.47 -11.81 0.83
C LEU A 73 1.96 -10.95 2.00
N ALA A 74 0.68 -11.07 2.35
CA ALA A 74 0.09 -10.37 3.48
C ALA A 74 0.81 -10.67 4.80
N LEU A 75 1.12 -11.95 5.06
CA LEU A 75 1.88 -12.35 6.24
C LEU A 75 3.27 -11.69 6.27
N SER A 76 3.98 -11.71 5.14
CA SER A 76 5.31 -11.09 5.01
C SER A 76 5.24 -9.57 5.26
N VAL A 77 4.21 -8.91 4.72
CA VAL A 77 3.94 -7.49 4.92
C VAL A 77 3.62 -7.17 6.39
N VAL A 78 2.76 -7.95 7.04
CA VAL A 78 2.42 -7.74 8.46
C VAL A 78 3.65 -7.88 9.35
N ILE A 79 4.51 -8.88 9.09
CA ILE A 79 5.78 -9.05 9.79
C ILE A 79 6.67 -7.82 9.61
N LEU A 80 6.84 -7.35 8.37
CA LEU A 80 7.61 -6.13 8.07
C LEU A 80 7.05 -4.91 8.82
N MET A 81 5.73 -4.69 8.75
CA MET A 81 5.07 -3.58 9.43
C MET A 81 5.30 -3.64 10.95
N ALA A 82 5.17 -4.81 11.56
CA ALA A 82 5.39 -5.00 12.99
C ALA A 82 6.85 -4.72 13.39
N ILE A 83 7.83 -5.19 12.61
CA ILE A 83 9.26 -4.95 12.86
C ILE A 83 9.59 -3.47 12.70
N GLU A 84 9.18 -2.85 11.60
CA GLU A 84 9.50 -1.46 11.32
C GLU A 84 8.78 -0.48 12.24
N ALA A 85 7.56 -0.80 12.67
CA ALA A 85 6.87 0.00 13.66
C ALA A 85 7.59 0.03 15.01
N ARG A 86 8.16 -1.11 15.43
CA ARG A 86 9.01 -1.17 16.63
C ARG A 86 10.31 -0.38 16.42
N LYS A 87 10.93 -0.50 15.25
CA LYS A 87 12.16 0.23 14.89
C LYS A 87 12.00 1.75 14.90
N TYR A 88 10.88 2.26 14.38
CA TYR A 88 10.63 3.70 14.22
C TYR A 88 9.59 4.25 15.22
N ASN A 89 9.26 3.48 16.28
CA ASN A 89 8.29 3.80 17.32
C ASN A 89 6.90 4.25 16.81
N LEU A 90 6.40 3.65 15.72
CA LEU A 90 5.06 3.93 15.19
C LEU A 90 4.00 3.37 16.15
N ARG A 91 3.36 4.27 16.89
CA ARG A 91 2.29 3.98 17.87
C ARG A 91 1.01 3.36 17.27
N PHE A 92 0.78 3.47 15.96
CA PHE A 92 -0.49 3.07 15.32
C PHE A 92 -0.39 1.83 14.41
N VAL A 93 0.64 0.98 14.54
CA VAL A 93 0.81 -0.15 13.60
C VAL A 93 -0.39 -1.10 13.55
N TRP A 94 -1.02 -1.35 14.69
CA TRP A 94 -2.19 -2.20 14.78
C TRP A 94 -3.39 -1.64 14.01
N LEU A 95 -3.52 -0.31 13.88
CA LEU A 95 -4.56 0.28 13.03
C LEU A 95 -4.37 -0.12 11.57
N TYR A 96 -3.12 -0.13 11.08
CA TYR A 96 -2.82 -0.56 9.72
C TYR A 96 -2.97 -2.07 9.52
N ILE A 97 -2.57 -2.88 10.51
CA ILE A 97 -2.74 -4.35 10.47
C ILE A 97 -4.23 -4.71 10.48
N VAL A 98 -5.01 -4.15 11.40
CA VAL A 98 -6.45 -4.38 11.47
C VAL A 98 -7.12 -3.83 10.21
N GLY A 99 -6.79 -2.61 9.80
CA GLY A 99 -7.28 -2.04 8.55
C GLY A 99 -6.93 -2.90 7.33
N SER A 100 -5.80 -3.61 7.33
CA SER A 100 -5.38 -4.44 6.20
C SER A 100 -6.23 -5.70 6.06
N PHE A 101 -6.81 -6.16 7.17
CA PHE A 101 -7.77 -7.25 7.21
C PHE A 101 -9.16 -6.81 6.72
N PHE A 102 -9.57 -5.57 7.00
CA PHE A 102 -10.91 -5.06 6.66
C PHE A 102 -11.00 -4.35 5.30
N ILE A 103 -9.93 -3.69 4.85
CA ILE A 103 -9.93 -2.87 3.64
C ILE A 103 -9.18 -3.60 2.53
N ALA A 104 -7.86 -3.69 2.66
CA ALA A 104 -6.97 -4.51 1.85
C ALA A 104 -5.53 -4.26 2.30
N VAL A 105 -4.71 -5.30 2.29
CA VAL A 105 -3.27 -5.18 2.52
C VAL A 105 -2.62 -4.26 1.49
N SER A 106 -3.10 -4.28 0.25
CA SER A 106 -2.61 -3.43 -0.86
C SER A 106 -2.86 -1.93 -0.64
N VAL A 107 -3.80 -1.55 0.23
CA VAL A 107 -4.10 -0.14 0.59
C VAL A 107 -3.35 0.28 1.85
N MET A 108 -3.39 -0.58 2.87
CA MET A 108 -2.84 -0.26 4.19
C MET A 108 -1.32 -0.31 4.23
N PHE A 109 -0.70 -1.15 3.40
CA PHE A 109 0.75 -1.23 3.32
C PHE A 109 1.38 0.07 2.77
N PRO A 110 0.96 0.64 1.63
CA PRO A 110 1.45 1.95 1.20
C PRO A 110 1.20 3.07 2.22
N LEU A 111 0.03 3.08 2.89
CA LEU A 111 -0.24 4.05 3.96
C LEU A 111 0.74 3.92 5.14
N PHE A 112 1.09 2.68 5.52
CA PHE A 112 2.13 2.42 6.51
C PHE A 112 3.50 2.92 6.04
N LEU A 113 3.85 2.71 4.76
CA LEU A 113 5.11 3.23 4.20
C LEU A 113 5.18 4.76 4.25
N ILE A 114 4.07 5.47 4.02
CA ILE A 114 4.00 6.94 4.19
C ILE A 114 4.26 7.33 5.65
N ALA A 115 3.56 6.69 6.59
CA ALA A 115 3.70 6.98 8.02
C ALA A 115 5.13 6.70 8.52
N ARG A 116 5.78 5.67 7.95
CA ARG A 116 7.18 5.36 8.17
C ARG A 116 8.09 6.45 7.59
N GLU A 117 7.91 6.82 6.32
CA GLU A 117 8.74 7.81 5.63
C GLU A 117 8.74 9.17 6.34
N LEU A 118 7.59 9.56 6.92
CA LEU A 118 7.45 10.77 7.74
C LEU A 118 8.25 10.73 9.06
N ARG A 119 8.56 9.54 9.58
CA ARG A 119 9.34 9.35 10.81
C ARG A 119 10.83 9.12 10.58
N LEU A 120 11.26 8.78 9.37
CA LEU A 120 12.68 8.69 9.03
C LEU A 120 13.27 10.11 9.06
N ARG A 121 13.96 10.50 10.14
CA ARG A 121 14.42 11.90 10.30
C ARG A 121 15.61 12.29 9.43
N THR A 122 16.41 11.38 8.88
CA THR A 122 17.68 11.78 8.21
C THR A 122 18.27 10.69 7.28
N ALA A 123 17.48 9.75 6.76
CA ALA A 123 18.01 8.84 5.75
C ALA A 123 17.96 9.52 4.37
N ASP A 124 19.09 9.61 3.69
CA ASP A 124 19.15 9.95 2.27
C ASP A 124 18.21 9.00 1.52
N VAL A 125 17.25 9.58 0.79
CA VAL A 125 16.37 8.80 -0.07
C VAL A 125 17.26 8.29 -1.20
N PRO A 126 17.40 6.96 -1.42
CA PRO A 126 18.24 6.46 -2.49
C PRO A 126 17.81 7.09 -3.81
N ARG A 127 18.72 7.78 -4.50
CA ARG A 127 18.44 8.35 -5.82
C ARG A 127 18.29 7.18 -6.78
N LEU A 128 17.05 6.85 -7.13
CA LEU A 128 16.74 5.85 -8.14
C LEU A 128 17.41 6.26 -9.46
N GLY A 129 18.06 5.30 -10.11
CA GLY A 129 18.60 5.51 -11.44
C GLY A 129 17.48 5.87 -12.42
N ARG A 130 17.83 6.58 -13.50
CA ARG A 130 16.86 6.90 -14.56
C ARG A 130 16.23 5.64 -15.15
N THR A 131 17.00 4.56 -15.25
CA THR A 131 16.56 3.22 -15.67
C THR A 131 15.54 2.63 -14.72
N ASP A 132 15.80 2.67 -13.41
CA ASP A 132 14.89 2.12 -12.40
C ASP A 132 13.57 2.89 -12.37
N THR A 133 13.65 4.22 -12.54
CA THR A 133 12.45 5.08 -12.60
C THR A 133 11.58 4.74 -13.82
N ILE A 134 12.19 4.56 -15.00
CA ILE A 134 11.46 4.18 -16.22
C ILE A 134 10.84 2.80 -16.06
N LEU A 135 11.62 1.84 -15.54
CA LEU A 135 11.14 0.47 -15.34
C LEU A 135 9.97 0.43 -14.34
N LEU A 136 10.07 1.15 -13.23
CA LEU A 136 8.99 1.28 -12.24
C LEU A 136 7.75 1.95 -12.83
N ALA A 137 7.93 2.99 -13.66
CA ALA A 137 6.80 3.65 -14.33
C ALA A 137 6.08 2.69 -15.30
N VAL A 138 6.83 1.91 -16.08
CA VAL A 138 6.26 0.90 -16.99
C VAL A 138 5.51 -0.17 -16.19
N VAL A 139 6.12 -0.71 -15.13
CA VAL A 139 5.46 -1.69 -14.26
C VAL A 139 4.18 -1.11 -13.66
N ALA A 140 4.20 0.12 -13.15
CA ALA A 140 3.02 0.78 -12.59
C ALA A 140 1.88 0.93 -13.62
N VAL A 141 2.20 1.38 -14.84
CA VAL A 141 1.22 1.51 -15.93
C VAL A 141 0.64 0.14 -16.32
N LEU A 142 1.49 -0.87 -16.44
CA LEU A 142 1.05 -2.24 -16.78
C LEU A 142 0.16 -2.83 -15.70
N THR A 143 0.53 -2.67 -14.42
CA THR A 143 -0.30 -3.11 -13.30
C THR A 143 -1.65 -2.40 -13.31
N LEU A 144 -1.68 -1.08 -13.48
CA LEU A 144 -2.93 -0.32 -13.54
C LEU A 144 -3.82 -0.78 -14.71
N ALA A 145 -3.23 -0.98 -15.89
CA ALA A 145 -3.96 -1.45 -17.07
C ALA A 145 -4.52 -2.86 -16.88
N LEU A 146 -3.77 -3.77 -16.25
CA LEU A 146 -4.22 -5.12 -15.93
C LEU A 146 -5.35 -5.08 -14.89
N THR A 147 -5.23 -4.26 -13.85
CA THR A 147 -6.28 -4.08 -12.85
C THR A 147 -7.57 -3.57 -13.48
N ILE A 148 -7.49 -2.54 -14.32
CA ILE A 148 -8.64 -1.99 -15.05
C ILE A 148 -9.27 -3.05 -15.98
N ARG A 149 -8.45 -3.86 -16.65
CA ARG A 149 -8.95 -4.92 -17.53
C ARG A 149 -9.70 -6.02 -16.76
N ILE A 150 -9.21 -6.40 -15.59
CA ILE A 150 -9.87 -7.39 -14.72
C ILE A 150 -11.19 -6.82 -14.18
N ASP A 151 -11.25 -5.52 -13.89
CA ASP A 151 -12.47 -4.87 -13.40
C ASP A 151 -13.55 -4.70 -14.49
N MET A 152 -13.15 -4.65 -15.77
CA MET A 152 -14.06 -4.49 -16.92
C MET A 152 -14.50 -5.81 -17.59
N GLY A 153 -13.92 -6.96 -17.19
CA GLY A 153 -14.17 -8.27 -17.81
C GLY A 153 -15.00 -9.18 -16.93
#